data_AF-A0A966F1U4-F1
#
_entry.id   AF-A0A966F1U4-F1
#
_cell.length_a   1.000
_cell.length_b   1.000
_cell.length_c   1.000
_cell.angle_alpha   90.00
_cell.angle_beta   90.00
_cell.angle_gamma   90.00
#
_symmetry.space_group_name_H-M   'P 1'
#
loop_
_entity.id
_entity.type
_entity.pdbx_description
1 polymer ?
#
loop_
_entity_poly.entity_id
_entity_poly.type
_entity_poly.pdbx_seq_one_letter_code
_entity_poly.pdbx_strand_id
1 'polypeptide(L)'
;MWGRLKALKSANLETARARAIKTQAMCLWSYQARGWARRAWMDWYNWAIRSRLAPVKKVARTIKARLEGVLTAVVTGATNARAEGFNTMIQKIKRDARGFRNKERFKAAIYFHLGGLDLYPEAVRK
;
A
#
# COMPACT_ATOMS: atom_id res chain seq x y z
N MET A 1 40.38 10.89 8.29
CA MET A 1 39.92 9.58 7.76
C MET A 1 38.99 8.78 8.71
N TRP A 2 38.50 9.36 9.83
CA TRP A 2 37.60 8.63 10.76
C TRP A 2 36.12 9.08 10.71
N GLY A 3 35.83 10.25 10.13
CA GLY A 3 34.45 10.78 10.01
C GLY A 3 33.57 10.05 8.99
N ARG A 4 34.12 9.63 7.83
CA ARG A 4 33.36 8.94 6.78
C ARG A 4 32.92 7.52 7.17
N LEU A 5 33.75 6.80 7.93
CA LEU A 5 33.43 5.45 8.42
C LEU A 5 32.32 5.46 9.48
N LYS A 6 32.29 6.49 10.35
CA LYS A 6 31.20 6.70 11.30
C LYS A 6 29.89 7.01 10.58
N ALA A 7 29.92 7.89 9.57
CA ALA A 7 28.77 8.25 8.76
C ALA A 7 28.20 7.05 7.95
N LEU A 8 29.07 6.20 7.39
CA LEU A 8 28.66 4.97 6.71
C LEU A 8 28.07 3.94 7.67
N LYS A 9 28.65 3.79 8.88
CA LYS A 9 28.12 2.89 9.91
C LYS A 9 26.77 3.37 10.43
N SER A 10 26.57 4.68 10.64
CA SER A 10 25.27 5.25 10.99
C SER A 10 24.26 5.13 9.85
N ALA A 11 24.65 5.36 8.59
CA ALA A 11 23.78 5.19 7.43
C ALA A 11 23.28 3.74 7.32
N ASN A 12 24.16 2.75 7.51
CA ASN A 12 23.78 1.34 7.47
C ASN A 12 22.90 0.93 8.68
N LEU A 13 23.11 1.55 9.85
CA LEU A 13 22.30 1.31 11.06
C LEU A 13 20.87 1.87 10.95
N GLU A 14 20.69 3.03 10.33
CA GLU A 14 19.37 3.61 10.07
C GLU A 14 18.57 2.73 9.09
N THR A 15 19.20 2.28 8.00
CA THR A 15 18.59 1.35 7.05
C THR A 15 18.26 0.00 7.69
N ALA A 16 19.17 -0.56 8.49
CA ALA A 16 18.92 -1.82 9.21
C ALA A 16 17.74 -1.68 10.18
N ARG A 17 17.67 -0.58 10.94
CA ARG A 17 16.55 -0.29 11.86
C ARG A 17 15.24 -0.15 11.10
N ALA A 18 15.23 0.61 9.99
CA ALA A 18 14.06 0.76 9.15
C ALA A 18 13.59 -0.60 8.60
N ARG A 19 14.52 -1.45 8.16
CA ARG A 19 14.23 -2.79 7.64
C ARG A 19 13.65 -3.70 8.72
N ALA A 20 14.19 -3.67 9.93
CA ALA A 20 13.66 -4.44 11.06
C ALA A 20 12.21 -4.01 11.39
N ILE A 21 11.95 -2.70 11.45
CA ILE A 21 10.60 -2.15 11.69
C ILE A 21 9.62 -2.57 10.61
N LYS A 22 10.01 -2.48 9.34
CA LYS A 22 9.21 -2.94 8.21
C LYS A 22 8.90 -4.44 8.32
N THR A 23 9.92 -5.26 8.55
CA THR A 23 9.79 -6.73 8.56
C THR A 23 8.87 -7.16 9.70
N GLN A 24 9.02 -6.58 10.89
CA GLN A 24 8.10 -6.86 12.01
C GLN A 24 6.67 -6.49 11.65
N ALA A 25 6.43 -5.32 11.04
CA ALA A 25 5.09 -4.92 10.59
C ALA A 25 4.48 -5.93 9.61
N MET A 26 5.29 -6.49 8.71
CA MET A 26 4.85 -7.52 7.76
C MET A 26 4.36 -8.79 8.48
N CYS A 27 5.03 -9.21 9.55
CA CYS A 27 4.58 -10.34 10.36
C CYS A 27 3.27 -10.05 11.11
N LEU A 28 2.92 -8.79 11.39
CA LEU A 28 1.66 -8.46 12.09
C LEU A 28 0.41 -8.66 11.23
N TRP A 29 0.57 -8.83 9.91
CA TRP A 29 -0.55 -9.08 9.01
C TRP A 29 -1.10 -10.51 9.09
N SER A 30 -0.34 -11.46 9.64
CA SER A 30 -0.78 -12.86 9.75
C SER A 30 -1.62 -13.16 11.01
N TYR A 31 -1.91 -12.16 11.84
CA TYR A 31 -2.77 -12.36 13.01
C TYR A 31 -4.22 -12.65 12.61
N GLN A 32 -4.85 -13.62 13.26
CA GLN A 32 -6.28 -13.91 13.05
C GLN A 32 -7.18 -13.35 14.15
N ALA A 33 -6.65 -13.15 15.35
CA ALA A 33 -7.42 -12.64 16.49
C ALA A 33 -7.27 -11.11 16.66
N ARG A 34 -8.39 -10.38 16.59
CA ARG A 34 -8.43 -8.90 16.65
C ARG A 34 -7.76 -8.30 17.89
N GLY A 35 -8.00 -8.88 19.06
CA GLY A 35 -7.48 -8.37 20.34
C GLY A 35 -5.95 -8.44 20.42
N TRP A 36 -5.38 -9.59 20.04
CA TRP A 36 -3.94 -9.79 19.97
C TRP A 36 -3.29 -8.94 18.89
N ALA A 37 -3.92 -8.85 17.71
CA ALA A 37 -3.46 -7.98 16.64
C ALA A 37 -3.37 -6.51 17.11
N ARG A 38 -4.40 -6.00 17.79
CA ARG A 38 -4.42 -4.61 18.30
C ARG A 38 -3.24 -4.34 19.24
N ARG A 39 -2.98 -5.25 20.19
CA ARG A 39 -1.85 -5.12 21.12
C ARG A 39 -0.52 -5.10 20.36
N ALA A 40 -0.31 -6.08 19.48
CA ALA A 40 0.93 -6.19 18.72
C ALA A 40 1.18 -4.98 17.81
N TRP A 41 0.14 -4.43 17.16
CA TRP A 41 0.23 -3.20 16.38
C TRP A 41 0.55 -1.97 17.23
N MET A 42 0.06 -1.90 18.46
CA MET A 42 0.38 -0.79 19.37
C MET A 42 1.82 -0.89 19.90
N ASP A 43 2.30 -2.09 20.21
CA ASP A 43 3.69 -2.34 20.61
C ASP A 43 4.66 -1.97 19.47
N TRP A 44 4.32 -2.38 18.25
CA TRP A 44 5.05 -1.99 17.05
C TRP A 44 5.04 -0.47 16.83
N TYR A 45 3.89 0.19 16.99
CA TYR A 45 3.80 1.65 16.88
C TYR A 45 4.72 2.36 17.86
N ASN A 46 4.73 1.89 19.12
CA ASN A 46 5.57 2.43 20.18
C ASN A 46 7.06 2.29 19.84
N TRP A 47 7.48 1.15 19.27
CA TRP A 47 8.84 0.96 18.78
C TRP A 47 9.17 1.86 17.58
N ALA A 48 8.26 1.92 16.60
CA ALA A 48 8.42 2.70 15.37
C ALA A 48 8.55 4.21 15.65
N ILE A 49 7.79 4.77 16.61
CA ILE A 49 7.88 6.19 16.99
C ILE A 49 9.20 6.52 17.69
N ARG A 50 9.75 5.58 18.47
CA ARG A 50 11.04 5.76 19.17
C ARG A 50 12.26 5.48 18.29
N SER A 51 12.07 5.05 17.05
CA SER A 51 13.15 4.70 16.10
C SER A 51 14.08 5.86 15.69
N ARG A 52 13.72 7.11 16.00
CA ARG A 52 14.38 8.36 15.54
C ARG A 52 14.39 8.56 14.02
N LEU A 53 13.69 7.73 13.25
CA LEU A 53 13.60 7.82 11.79
C LEU A 53 12.33 8.58 11.38
N ALA A 54 12.46 9.82 10.90
CA ALA A 54 11.31 10.64 10.51
C ALA A 54 10.37 9.97 9.47
N PRO A 55 10.86 9.28 8.43
CA PRO A 55 10.01 8.56 7.48
C PRO A 55 9.18 7.45 8.14
N VAL A 56 9.79 6.68 9.04
CA VAL A 56 9.12 5.60 9.77
C VAL A 56 8.06 6.16 10.73
N LYS A 57 8.37 7.25 11.43
CA LYS A 57 7.40 7.92 12.32
C LYS A 57 6.16 8.38 11.55
N LYS A 58 6.32 8.90 10.33
CA LYS A 58 5.20 9.31 9.47
C LYS A 58 4.29 8.12 9.17
N VAL A 59 4.86 7.00 8.71
CA VAL A 59 4.12 5.77 8.41
C VAL A 59 3.42 5.23 9.68
N ALA A 60 4.12 5.19 10.81
CA ALA A 60 3.56 4.71 12.07
C ALA A 60 2.34 5.53 12.51
N ARG A 61 2.39 6.86 12.38
CA ARG A 61 1.24 7.74 12.67
C ARG A 61 0.06 7.48 11.74
N THR A 62 0.32 7.29 10.44
CA THR A 62 -0.73 6.97 9.46
C THR A 62 -1.41 5.63 9.80
N ILE A 63 -0.63 4.60 10.14
CA ILE A 63 -1.16 3.30 10.53
C ILE A 63 -1.99 3.42 11.81
N LYS A 64 -1.49 4.13 12.83
CA LYS A 64 -2.25 4.36 14.07
C LYS A 64 -3.58 5.08 13.82
N ALA A 65 -3.58 6.11 12.98
CA ALA A 65 -4.79 6.85 12.63
C ALA A 65 -5.83 5.98 11.90
N ARG A 66 -5.38 4.93 11.19
CA ARG A 66 -6.23 3.99 10.45
C ARG A 66 -6.27 2.59 11.07
N LEU A 67 -5.93 2.47 12.35
CA LEU A 67 -5.68 1.18 13.00
C LEU A 67 -6.91 0.27 12.94
N GLU A 68 -8.11 0.81 13.14
CA GLU A 68 -9.33 0.00 13.09
C GLU A 68 -9.58 -0.61 11.70
N GLY A 69 -9.25 0.11 10.62
CA GLY A 69 -9.31 -0.41 9.25
C GLY A 69 -8.25 -1.48 8.99
N VAL A 70 -7.03 -1.28 9.52
CA VAL A 70 -5.95 -2.28 9.45
C VAL A 70 -6.36 -3.56 10.18
N LEU A 71 -6.90 -3.46 11.40
CA LEU A 71 -7.36 -4.60 12.16
C LEU A 71 -8.49 -5.35 11.47
N THR A 72 -9.42 -4.63 10.85
CA THR A 72 -10.49 -5.25 10.06
C THR A 72 -9.91 -5.99 8.85
N ALA A 73 -8.99 -5.38 8.10
CA ALA A 73 -8.35 -6.04 6.96
C ALA A 73 -7.53 -7.28 7.36
N VAL A 74 -6.85 -7.23 8.50
CA VAL A 74 -6.10 -8.37 9.06
C VAL A 74 -7.03 -9.53 9.40
N VAL A 75 -8.12 -9.27 10.11
CA VAL A 75 -9.09 -10.31 10.52
C VAL A 75 -9.84 -10.90 9.32
N THR A 76 -10.23 -10.07 8.35
CA THR A 76 -10.96 -10.54 7.16
C THR A 76 -10.05 -11.15 6.10
N GLY A 77 -8.72 -11.09 6.27
CA GLY A 77 -7.76 -11.51 5.25
C GLY A 77 -7.89 -10.71 3.95
N ALA A 78 -8.31 -9.45 4.03
CA ALA A 78 -8.59 -8.63 2.87
C ALA A 78 -7.34 -8.47 1.98
N THR A 79 -7.41 -8.98 0.76
CA THR A 79 -6.33 -8.87 -0.22
C THR A 79 -6.50 -7.63 -1.09
N ASN A 80 -5.43 -6.86 -1.29
CA ASN A 80 -5.43 -5.72 -2.22
C ASN A 80 -5.37 -6.14 -3.71
N ALA A 81 -5.26 -7.45 -3.99
CA ALA A 81 -5.02 -8.01 -5.32
C ALA A 81 -6.03 -7.54 -6.39
N ARG A 82 -7.33 -7.47 -6.06
CA ARG A 82 -8.34 -6.98 -7.02
C ARG A 82 -8.15 -5.50 -7.36
N ALA A 83 -7.91 -4.66 -6.36
CA ALA A 83 -7.68 -3.23 -6.56
C ALA A 83 -6.37 -2.97 -7.33
N GLU A 84 -5.33 -3.76 -7.07
CA GLU A 84 -4.08 -3.73 -7.84
C GLU A 84 -4.28 -4.19 -9.29
N GLY A 85 -5.11 -5.20 -9.53
CA GLY A 85 -5.52 -5.63 -10.86
C GLY A 85 -6.18 -4.50 -11.64
N PHE A 86 -7.16 -3.82 -11.04
CA PHE A 86 -7.80 -2.65 -11.64
C PHE A 86 -6.81 -1.53 -11.91
N ASN A 87 -5.95 -1.19 -10.95
CA ASN A 87 -4.94 -0.14 -11.13
C ASN A 87 -3.99 -0.47 -12.28
N THR A 88 -3.54 -1.72 -12.40
CA THR A 88 -2.68 -2.18 -13.50
C THR A 88 -3.38 -2.00 -14.85
N MET A 89 -4.65 -2.39 -14.94
CA MET A 89 -5.43 -2.24 -16.17
C MET A 89 -5.65 -0.77 -16.56
N ILE A 90 -5.94 0.10 -15.58
CA ILE A 90 -6.06 1.54 -15.79
C ILE A 90 -4.73 2.14 -16.28
N GLN A 91 -3.60 1.73 -15.69
CA GLN A 91 -2.27 2.18 -16.15
C GLN A 91 -1.95 1.69 -17.56
N LYS A 92 -2.39 0.47 -17.92
CA LYS A 92 -2.28 -0.05 -19.29
C LYS A 92 -3.05 0.84 -20.26
N ILE A 93 -4.32 1.15 -19.99
CA ILE A 93 -5.14 2.07 -20.81
C ILE A 93 -4.43 3.42 -20.99
N LYS A 94 -3.86 3.98 -19.91
CA LYS A 94 -3.13 5.24 -19.97
C LYS A 94 -1.87 5.15 -20.84
N ARG A 95 -1.10 4.07 -20.72
CA ARG A 95 0.14 3.84 -21.49
C ARG A 95 -0.15 3.62 -22.96
N ASP A 96 -1.16 2.82 -23.28
CA ASP A 96 -1.54 2.50 -24.65
C ASP A 96 -2.00 3.76 -25.40
N ALA A 97 -2.68 4.68 -24.71
CA ALA A 97 -3.06 5.99 -25.24
C ALA A 97 -1.91 7.00 -25.33
N ARG A 98 -0.69 6.67 -24.85
CA ARG A 98 0.47 7.58 -24.70
C ARG A 98 0.12 8.85 -23.89
N GLY A 99 -0.80 8.71 -22.93
CA GLY A 99 -1.30 9.80 -22.11
C GLY A 99 -2.54 10.48 -22.69
N PHE A 100 -3.43 10.93 -21.79
CA PHE A 100 -4.64 11.66 -22.14
C PHE A 100 -4.43 13.15 -21.89
N ARG A 101 -4.76 13.99 -22.89
CA ARG A 101 -4.72 15.46 -22.76
C ARG A 101 -5.86 16.02 -21.91
N ASN A 102 -6.94 15.25 -21.75
CA ASN A 102 -8.17 15.66 -21.07
C ASN A 102 -8.63 14.56 -20.10
N LYS A 103 -9.07 14.93 -18.90
CA LYS A 103 -9.45 14.00 -17.82
C LYS A 103 -10.77 13.29 -18.10
N GLU A 104 -11.71 13.96 -18.74
CA GLU A 104 -13.02 13.43 -19.14
C GLU A 104 -12.83 12.31 -20.15
N ARG A 105 -11.92 12.47 -21.12
CA ARG A 105 -11.54 11.42 -22.07
C ARG A 105 -10.90 10.22 -21.40
N PHE A 106 -10.07 10.44 -20.37
CA PHE A 106 -9.49 9.34 -19.59
C PHE A 106 -10.57 8.56 -18.82
N LYS A 107 -11.51 9.27 -18.18
CA LYS A 107 -12.65 8.64 -17.49
C LYS A 107 -13.50 7.83 -18.47
N ALA A 108 -13.84 8.41 -19.62
CA ALA A 108 -14.62 7.73 -20.67
C ALA A 108 -13.90 6.46 -21.15
N ALA A 109 -12.58 6.52 -21.37
CA ALA A 109 -11.80 5.35 -21.75
C ALA A 109 -11.79 4.27 -20.64
N ILE A 110 -11.69 4.65 -19.37
CA ILE A 110 -11.79 3.70 -18.25
C ILE A 110 -13.18 3.02 -18.26
N TYR A 111 -14.27 3.79 -18.34
CA TYR A 111 -15.62 3.22 -18.37
C TYR A 111 -15.86 2.35 -19.60
N PHE A 112 -15.29 2.74 -20.75
CA PHE A 112 -15.41 1.95 -21.97
C PHE A 112 -14.76 0.57 -21.83
N HIS A 113 -13.55 0.49 -21.24
CA HIS A 113 -12.80 -0.77 -21.15
C HIS A 113 -13.14 -1.60 -19.90
N LEU A 114 -13.62 -0.96 -18.82
CA LEU A 114 -13.83 -1.61 -17.51
C LEU A 114 -15.27 -1.53 -17.01
N GLY A 115 -16.15 -0.80 -17.68
CA GLY A 115 -17.54 -0.58 -17.25
C GLY A 115 -18.51 -1.70 -17.60
N GLY A 116 -18.04 -2.76 -18.26
CA GLY A 116 -18.91 -3.89 -18.65
C GLY A 116 -19.99 -3.50 -19.65
N LEU A 117 -19.68 -2.57 -20.57
CA LEU A 117 -20.60 -2.17 -21.64
C LEU A 117 -20.83 -3.33 -22.60
N ASP A 118 -22.10 -3.65 -22.87
CA ASP A 118 -22.44 -4.52 -23.99
C ASP A 118 -22.31 -3.72 -25.29
N LEU A 119 -21.24 -3.99 -26.03
CA LEU A 119 -20.93 -3.33 -27.30
C LEU A 119 -21.49 -4.09 -28.50
N TYR A 120 -22.15 -5.23 -28.29
CA TYR A 120 -22.76 -5.96 -29.39
C TYR A 120 -24.06 -5.27 -29.84
N PRO A 121 -24.26 -5.08 -31.16
CA PRO A 121 -25.54 -4.61 -31.67
C PRO A 121 -26.63 -5.63 -31.35
N GLU A 122 -27.81 -5.15 -30.96
CA GLU A 122 -28.94 -5.99 -30.52
C GLU A 122 -29.33 -7.07 -31.56
N ALA A 123 -29.03 -6.83 -32.83
CA ALA A 123 -29.25 -7.77 -33.93
C ALA A 123 -28.43 -9.08 -33.86
N VAL A 124 -27.43 -9.19 -32.97
CA VAL A 124 -26.54 -10.37 -32.86
C VAL A 124 -26.74 -11.13 -31.53
N ARG A 125 -27.68 -10.69 -30.68
CA ARG A 125 -27.95 -11.32 -29.39
C ARG A 125 -28.82 -12.58 -29.61
N LYS A 126 -28.23 -13.77 -29.54
CA LYS A 126 -28.94 -15.07 -29.59
C LYS A 126 -29.65 -15.39 -28.29
#